data_AF-A0A0S8EU08-F1
#
_entry.id   AF-A0A0S8EU08-F1
#
_cell.length_a   1.000
_cell.length_b   1.000
_cell.length_c   1.000
_cell.angle_alpha   90.00
_cell.angle_beta   90.00
_cell.angle_gamma   90.00
#
_symmetry.space_group_name_H-M   'P 1'
#
loop_
_entity.id
_entity.type
_entity.pdbx_description
1 polymer ?
#
loop_
_entity_poly.entity_id
_entity_poly.type
_entity_poly.pdbx_seq_one_letter_code
_entity_poly.pdbx_strand_id
1 'polypeptide(L)'
;MTGNCPTRNDEASSPKRGQAGASAAALILLRLPHEVAGLFREWLSEHFPDRASKVMSLLRQARGGRDNDPGFGTRMTGQGPLAAMLADRFDRACRRLGIPTGEIRHLDTTRFRPPAEAPGQLALI
;
A
#
# COMPACT_ATOMS: atom_id res chain seq x y z
N MET A 1 -31.29 32.75 -26.05
CA MET A 1 -31.74 31.74 -27.03
C MET A 1 -30.49 31.26 -27.74
N THR A 2 -30.00 30.04 -27.65
CA THR A 2 -30.42 28.74 -27.08
C THR A 2 -29.08 28.05 -26.78
N GLY A 3 -28.76 27.74 -25.53
CA GLY A 3 -29.18 26.48 -24.92
C GLY A 3 -28.19 25.37 -25.29
N ASN A 4 -27.19 25.15 -24.44
CA ASN A 4 -26.67 23.80 -24.24
C ASN A 4 -26.06 23.65 -22.84
N CYS A 5 -26.92 23.24 -21.93
CA CYS A 5 -26.60 22.58 -20.67
C CYS A 5 -27.15 21.15 -20.82
N PRO A 6 -26.62 20.10 -20.18
CA PRO A 6 -25.28 19.87 -19.64
C PRO A 6 -24.59 18.72 -20.42
N THR A 7 -23.26 18.65 -20.41
CA THR A 7 -22.63 17.33 -20.59
C THR A 7 -23.04 16.51 -19.37
N ARG A 8 -24.00 15.62 -19.63
CA ARG A 8 -24.32 14.40 -18.92
C ARG A 8 -23.05 13.86 -18.25
N ASN A 9 -22.81 14.26 -17.00
CA ASN A 9 -21.94 13.49 -16.14
C ASN A 9 -22.79 12.28 -15.79
N ASP A 10 -22.69 11.28 -16.67
CA ASP A 10 -23.23 9.96 -16.47
C ASP A 10 -22.96 9.55 -15.03
N GLU A 11 -24.02 9.08 -14.38
CA GLU A 11 -24.07 8.57 -13.02
C GLU A 11 -22.73 7.92 -12.66
N ALA A 12 -21.92 8.61 -11.85
CA ALA A 12 -20.70 8.04 -11.31
C ALA A 12 -21.11 6.75 -10.59
N SER A 13 -20.85 5.60 -11.23
CA SER A 13 -21.24 4.30 -10.71
C SER A 13 -20.78 4.24 -9.26
N SER A 14 -21.71 4.11 -8.32
CA SER A 14 -21.37 4.09 -6.90
C SER A 14 -20.28 3.03 -6.70
N PRO A 15 -19.07 3.40 -6.26
CA PRO A 15 -17.96 2.46 -6.26
C PRO A 15 -18.35 1.29 -5.36
N LYS A 16 -18.04 0.06 -5.79
CA LYS A 16 -18.25 -1.13 -4.96
C LYS A 16 -17.62 -0.86 -3.60
N ARG A 17 -18.40 -1.07 -2.54
CA ARG A 17 -17.99 -0.88 -1.15
C ARG A 17 -18.26 -2.16 -0.40
N GLY A 18 -17.35 -2.50 0.50
CA GLY A 18 -17.62 -3.53 1.49
C GLY A 18 -18.83 -3.15 2.35
N GLN A 19 -19.39 -4.11 3.09
CA GLN A 19 -20.59 -3.91 3.91
C GLN A 19 -20.45 -2.75 4.92
N ALA A 20 -19.22 -2.46 5.36
CA ALA A 20 -18.90 -1.34 6.25
C ALA A 20 -18.53 -0.01 5.53
N GLY A 21 -18.77 0.10 4.21
CA GLY A 21 -18.49 1.30 3.42
C GLY A 21 -17.05 1.43 2.88
N ALA A 22 -16.17 0.47 3.19
CA ALA A 22 -14.78 0.44 2.73
C ALA A 22 -14.71 0.35 1.20
N SER A 23 -14.04 1.33 0.57
CA SER A 23 -13.92 1.43 -0.89
C SER A 23 -12.63 0.85 -1.45
N ALA A 24 -11.67 0.47 -0.60
CA ALA A 24 -10.39 -0.09 -0.98
C ALA A 24 -9.74 -0.75 0.24
N ALA A 25 -8.80 -1.66 -0.01
CA ALA A 25 -7.89 -2.19 0.98
C ALA A 25 -6.50 -2.41 0.37
N ALA A 26 -5.46 -2.27 1.20
CA ALA A 26 -4.08 -2.54 0.80
C ALA A 26 -3.36 -3.34 1.88
N LEU A 27 -2.48 -4.25 1.44
CA LEU A 27 -1.54 -4.97 2.29
C LEU A 27 -0.14 -4.45 2.00
N ILE A 28 0.56 -4.00 3.05
CA ILE A 28 1.98 -3.64 2.98
C ILE A 28 2.73 -4.55 3.94
N LEU A 29 3.73 -5.27 3.42
CA LEU A 29 4.60 -6.09 4.23
C LEU A 29 5.47 -5.20 5.14
N LEU A 30 5.74 -5.65 6.37
CA LEU A 30 6.56 -4.92 7.34
C LEU A 30 7.89 -4.44 6.71
N ARG A 31 8.23 -3.19 7.02
CA ARG A 31 9.43 -2.50 6.51
C ARG A 31 10.30 -2.12 7.69
N LEU A 32 11.58 -2.48 7.61
CA LEU A 32 12.58 -2.21 8.64
C LEU A 32 13.76 -1.44 8.03
N PRO A 33 13.57 -0.18 7.62
CA PRO A 33 14.66 0.61 7.04
C PRO A 33 15.72 0.93 8.09
N HIS A 34 17.00 0.77 7.72
CA HIS A 34 18.16 1.21 8.51
C HIS A 34 18.09 0.81 10.00
N GLU A 35 18.17 1.78 10.91
CA GLU A 35 18.23 1.59 12.36
C GLU A 35 16.96 0.94 12.92
N VAL A 36 15.83 1.07 12.22
CA VAL A 36 14.54 0.49 12.65
C VAL A 36 14.62 -1.03 12.76
N ALA A 37 15.45 -1.69 11.95
CA ALA A 37 15.65 -3.14 12.06
C ALA A 37 16.30 -3.54 13.39
N GLY A 38 17.26 -2.75 13.88
CA GLY A 38 17.91 -2.96 15.17
C GLY A 38 16.92 -2.79 16.32
N LEU A 39 16.24 -1.64 16.34
CA LEU A 39 15.23 -1.32 17.35
C LEU A 39 14.12 -2.37 17.42
N PHE A 40 13.65 -2.86 16.27
CA PHE A 40 12.61 -3.88 16.22
C PHE A 40 13.07 -5.22 16.81
N ARG A 41 14.34 -5.61 16.57
CA ARG A 41 14.93 -6.83 17.16
C ARG A 41 15.10 -6.73 18.66
N GLU A 42 15.57 -5.59 19.15
CA GLU A 42 15.71 -5.34 20.59
C GLU A 42 14.35 -5.38 21.27
N TRP A 43 13.37 -4.69 20.69
CA TRP A 43 12.00 -4.69 21.19
C TRP A 43 11.39 -6.10 21.21
N LEU A 44 11.60 -6.90 20.16
CA LEU A 44 11.15 -8.30 20.11
C LEU A 44 11.84 -9.17 21.16
N SER A 45 13.13 -8.96 21.40
CA SER A 45 13.89 -9.72 22.40
C SER A 45 13.40 -9.42 23.81
N GLU A 46 13.04 -8.17 24.09
CA GLU A 46 12.53 -7.73 25.38
C GLU A 46 11.11 -8.24 25.66
N HIS A 47 10.19 -8.10 24.69
CA HIS A 47 8.77 -8.35 24.93
C HIS A 47 8.30 -9.75 24.51
N PHE A 48 8.98 -10.37 23.54
CA PHE A 48 8.59 -11.63 22.93
C PHE A 48 9.80 -12.53 22.60
N PRO A 49 10.66 -12.85 23.58
CA PRO A 49 11.93 -13.55 23.35
C PRO A 49 11.75 -14.89 22.60
N ASP A 50 10.76 -15.68 23.01
CA ASP A 50 10.48 -17.00 22.40
C ASP A 50 10.06 -16.92 20.92
N ARG A 51 9.57 -15.76 20.48
CA ARG A 51 9.06 -15.55 19.12
C ARG A 51 10.01 -14.73 18.25
N ALA A 52 10.96 -14.02 18.84
CA ALA A 52 11.84 -13.08 18.14
C ALA A 52 12.54 -13.72 16.93
N SER A 53 13.20 -14.86 17.15
CA SER A 53 13.89 -15.61 16.07
C SER A 53 12.94 -16.03 14.95
N LYS A 54 11.75 -16.53 15.31
CA LYS A 54 10.73 -16.97 14.34
C LYS A 54 10.20 -15.81 13.51
N VAL A 55 9.88 -14.69 14.14
CA VAL A 55 9.37 -13.48 13.45
C VAL A 55 10.41 -12.96 12.48
N MET A 56 11.67 -12.82 12.92
CA MET A 56 12.76 -12.37 12.06
C MET A 56 13.08 -13.35 10.93
N SER A 57 12.94 -14.66 11.16
CA SER A 57 13.09 -15.67 10.10
C SER A 57 12.01 -15.55 9.04
N LEU A 58 10.73 -15.42 9.44
CA LEU A 58 9.61 -15.22 8.51
C LEU A 58 9.79 -13.94 7.69
N LEU A 59 10.19 -12.83 8.33
CA LEU A 59 10.42 -11.58 7.63
C LEU A 59 11.51 -11.74 6.54
N ARG A 60 12.63 -12.38 6.88
CA ARG A 60 13.70 -12.67 5.93
C ARG A 60 13.25 -13.57 4.78
N GLN A 61 12.44 -14.59 5.05
CA GLN A 61 11.86 -15.43 3.98
C GLN A 61 10.99 -14.64 3.00
N ALA A 62 10.22 -13.66 3.49
CA ALA A 62 9.41 -12.78 2.63
C ALA A 62 10.22 -11.65 1.95
N ARG A 63 11.53 -11.53 2.23
CA ARG A 63 12.41 -10.45 1.77
C ARG A 63 13.69 -10.93 1.09
N GLY A 64 13.74 -12.21 0.69
CA GLY A 64 14.90 -12.78 0.01
C GLY A 64 16.15 -12.87 0.91
N GLY A 65 15.95 -13.17 2.20
CA GLY A 65 17.02 -13.34 3.19
C GLY A 65 17.42 -12.08 3.95
N ARG A 66 16.93 -10.91 3.54
CA ARG A 66 17.24 -9.62 4.17
C ARG A 66 16.15 -9.20 5.17
N ASP A 67 16.50 -8.36 6.14
CA ASP A 67 15.49 -7.79 7.06
C ASP A 67 14.62 -6.72 6.39
N ASN A 68 15.10 -6.13 5.29
CA ASN A 68 14.42 -5.07 4.56
C ASN A 68 14.75 -5.11 3.07
N ASP A 69 13.86 -4.53 2.26
CA ASP A 69 14.06 -4.37 0.81
C ASP A 69 13.78 -2.92 0.40
N PRO A 70 14.77 -2.19 -0.16
CA PRO A 70 14.58 -0.84 -0.66
C PRO A 70 14.00 -0.79 -2.08
N GLY A 71 13.97 -1.91 -2.83
CA GLY A 71 13.57 -1.96 -4.24
C GLY A 71 12.16 -1.39 -4.48
N PHE A 72 12.02 -0.52 -5.47
CA PHE A 72 10.70 -0.03 -5.87
C PHE A 72 9.85 -1.19 -6.43
N GLY A 73 8.56 -1.22 -6.09
CA GLY A 73 7.66 -2.35 -6.41
C GLY A 73 7.79 -3.53 -5.43
N THR A 74 9.00 -3.95 -5.06
CA THR A 74 9.23 -5.11 -4.20
C THR A 74 9.19 -4.77 -2.70
N ARG A 75 9.49 -3.51 -2.34
CA ARG A 75 9.46 -3.00 -0.96
C ARG A 75 8.09 -3.07 -0.28
N MET A 76 7.00 -3.03 -1.03
CA MET A 76 5.64 -3.06 -0.46
C MET A 76 5.07 -4.48 -0.33
N THR A 77 5.31 -5.33 -1.33
CA THR A 77 4.69 -6.66 -1.42
C THR A 77 5.54 -7.75 -0.77
N GLY A 78 6.86 -7.63 -0.85
CA GLY A 78 7.78 -8.74 -0.54
C GLY A 78 7.85 -9.76 -1.68
N GLN A 79 8.58 -10.84 -1.45
CA GLN A 79 8.84 -11.90 -2.43
C GLN A 79 8.77 -13.29 -1.78
N GLY A 80 8.63 -14.31 -2.63
CA GLY A 80 8.66 -15.70 -2.21
C GLY A 80 7.32 -16.24 -1.67
N PRO A 81 7.32 -17.53 -1.23
CA PRO A 81 6.09 -18.24 -0.90
C PRO A 81 5.29 -17.63 0.25
N LEU A 82 5.98 -17.07 1.25
CA LEU A 82 5.33 -16.45 2.39
C LEU A 82 4.58 -15.16 1.98
N ALA A 83 5.20 -14.33 1.15
CA ALA A 83 4.57 -13.12 0.64
C ALA A 83 3.34 -13.46 -0.23
N ALA A 84 3.47 -14.45 -1.11
CA ALA A 84 2.36 -14.95 -1.92
C ALA A 84 1.20 -15.48 -1.06
N MET A 85 1.51 -16.25 -0.02
CA MET A 85 0.49 -16.77 0.91
C MET A 85 -0.24 -15.65 1.66
N LEU A 86 0.48 -14.59 2.06
CA LEU A 86 -0.12 -13.42 2.71
C LEU A 86 -1.03 -12.66 1.74
N ALA A 87 -0.59 -12.47 0.49
CA ALA A 87 -1.39 -11.84 -0.55
C ALA A 87 -2.68 -12.64 -0.83
N ASP A 88 -2.57 -13.96 -0.99
CA ASP A 88 -3.73 -14.84 -1.19
C ASP A 88 -4.73 -14.78 -0.03
N ARG A 89 -4.24 -14.77 1.21
CA ARG A 89 -5.09 -14.63 2.41
C ARG A 89 -5.81 -13.30 2.42
N PHE A 90 -5.10 -12.22 2.09
CA PHE A 90 -5.66 -10.88 2.01
C PHE A 90 -6.74 -10.79 0.95
N ASP A 91 -6.46 -11.25 -0.27
CA ASP A 91 -7.41 -11.25 -1.38
C ASP A 91 -8.66 -12.06 -1.08
N ARG A 92 -8.50 -13.24 -0.45
CA ARG A 92 -9.65 -14.05 0.00
C ARG A 92 -10.49 -13.33 1.04
N ALA A 93 -9.86 -12.62 1.97
CA ALA A 93 -10.57 -11.82 2.98
C ALA A 93 -11.34 -10.67 2.33
N CYS A 94 -10.71 -9.93 1.42
CA CYS A 94 -11.35 -8.83 0.70
C CYS A 94 -12.54 -9.31 -0.15
N ARG A 95 -12.37 -10.41 -0.91
CA ARG A 95 -13.47 -11.03 -1.68
C ARG A 95 -14.64 -11.41 -0.78
N ARG A 96 -14.38 -12.04 0.37
CA ARG A 96 -15.41 -12.42 1.34
C ARG A 96 -16.15 -11.22 1.93
N LEU A 97 -15.46 -10.09 2.09
CA LEU A 97 -16.03 -8.86 2.65
C LEU A 97 -16.61 -7.92 1.58
N GLY A 98 -16.55 -8.29 0.31
CA GLY A 98 -17.00 -7.45 -0.81
C GLY A 98 -16.16 -6.17 -1.00
N ILE A 99 -14.92 -6.15 -0.48
CA ILE A 99 -14.02 -5.00 -0.62
C ILE A 99 -13.27 -5.15 -1.94
N PRO A 100 -13.35 -4.16 -2.85
CA PRO A 100 -12.57 -4.19 -4.08
C PRO A 100 -11.07 -4.12 -3.76
N THR A 101 -10.29 -4.97 -4.43
CA THR A 101 -8.82 -4.98 -4.39
C THR A 101 -8.27 -4.62 -5.77
N GLY A 102 -7.14 -3.90 -5.82
CA GLY A 102 -6.39 -3.64 -7.06
C GLY A 102 -6.69 -2.32 -7.75
N GLU A 103 -7.91 -1.78 -7.67
CA GLU A 103 -8.23 -0.49 -8.28
C GLU A 103 -7.97 0.68 -7.32
N ILE A 104 -6.88 1.40 -7.59
CA ILE A 104 -6.72 2.78 -7.13
C ILE A 104 -7.89 3.55 -7.72
N ARG A 105 -8.65 4.25 -6.87
CA ARG A 105 -9.76 5.10 -7.29
C ARG A 105 -9.39 5.86 -8.56
N HIS A 106 -10.23 5.78 -9.59
CA HIS A 106 -10.04 6.59 -10.78
C HIS A 106 -10.05 8.07 -10.36
N LEU A 107 -8.87 8.70 -10.42
CA LEU A 107 -8.73 10.12 -10.10
C LEU A 107 -9.07 10.90 -11.36
N ASP A 108 -10.00 11.85 -11.23
CA ASP A 108 -10.20 12.84 -12.28
C ASP A 108 -8.98 13.77 -12.33
N THR A 109 -8.11 13.53 -13.30
CA THR A 109 -6.89 14.32 -13.52
C THR A 109 -7.13 15.54 -14.40
N THR A 110 -8.34 15.74 -14.94
CA THR A 110 -8.63 16.85 -15.86
C THR A 110 -8.52 18.23 -15.20
N ARG A 111 -8.63 18.27 -13.87
CA ARG A 111 -8.47 19.49 -13.05
C ARG A 111 -7.06 19.71 -12.55
N PHE A 112 -6.14 18.79 -12.82
CA PHE A 112 -4.74 18.95 -12.43
C PHE A 112 -4.11 20.09 -13.23
N ARG A 113 -3.52 21.06 -12.52
CA ARG A 113 -2.74 22.14 -13.12
C ARG A 113 -1.33 22.04 -12.58
N PRO A 114 -0.31 21.83 -13.44
CA PRO A 114 1.07 21.85 -12.98
C PRO A 114 1.40 23.23 -12.37
N PRO A 115 2.33 23.30 -11.41
CA PRO A 115 2.78 24.57 -10.87
C PRO A 115 3.27 25.49 -12.01
N ALA A 116 2.98 26.79 -11.93
CA ALA A 116 3.51 27.78 -12.86
C ALA A 116 5.05 27.78 -12.79
N GLU A 117 5.71 28.09 -13.91
CA GLU A 117 7.18 28.22 -14.05
C GLU A 117 7.78 29.41 -13.26
N ALA A 118 7.18 29.81 -12.14
CA ALA A 118 7.88 30.62 -11.15
C ALA A 118 9.07 29.79 -10.60
N PRO A 119 10.15 30.41 -10.11
CA PRO A 119 11.27 29.67 -9.52
C PRO A 119 10.78 28.94 -8.25
N GLY A 120 10.24 27.74 -8.46
CA GLY A 120 9.89 26.78 -7.44
C GLY A 120 11.17 26.18 -6.85
N GLN A 121 11.05 25.77 -5.59
CA GLN A 121 12.07 25.12 -4.75
C GLN A 121 13.51 25.59 -4.99
N LEU A 122 13.99 26.46 -4.09
CA LEU A 122 15.39 26.89 -4.03
C LEU A 122 16.32 25.68 -4.09
N ALA A 123 17.36 25.80 -4.92
CA ALA A 123 18.44 24.82 -4.96
C ALA A 123 19.02 24.66 -3.55
N LEU A 124 19.21 23.41 -3.13
CA LEU A 124 19.97 23.11 -1.92
C LEU A 124 21.41 23.55 -2.18
N ILE A 125 21.75 24.72 -1.65
CA ILE A 125 23.12 25.20 -1.44
C ILE A 125 23.83 24.33 -0.40
#